data_AF-A0A920SFQ7-F1
#
_entry.id   AF-A0A920SFQ7-F1
#
_cell.length_a   1.000
_cell.length_b   1.000
_cell.length_c   1.000
_cell.angle_alpha   90.00
_cell.angle_beta   90.00
_cell.angle_gamma   90.00
#
_symmetry.space_group_name_H-M   'P 1'
#
loop_
_entity.id
_entity.type
_entity.pdbx_description
1 polymer ?
#
loop_
_entity_poly.entity_id
_entity_poly.type
_entity_poly.pdbx_seq_one_letter_code
_entity_poly.pdbx_strand_id
1 'polypeptide(L)'
;MTTALGAAEGDAQAAGTGEVPMHLRDAHYRGAAQLGHGEGYDFPHDHPEGWVEQRHRPIEVDGRRYYDPSPHGFEREVAERMRSTHRSEEVSDDRR
;
A
#
# COMPACT_ATOMS: atom_id res chain seq x y z
N MET A 1 -0.27 2.25 -18.57
CA MET A 1 -0.81 3.05 -17.44
C MET A 1 -2.34 2.98 -17.34
N THR A 2 -3.12 3.20 -18.40
CA THR A 2 -4.60 3.21 -18.35
C THR A 2 -5.22 1.88 -17.88
N THR A 3 -4.62 0.74 -18.20
CA THR A 3 -5.12 -0.59 -17.80
C THR A 3 -5.05 -0.83 -16.29
N ALA A 4 -4.01 -0.31 -15.63
CA ALA A 4 -3.83 -0.49 -14.18
C ALA A 4 -4.93 0.24 -13.39
N LEU A 5 -5.26 1.47 -13.81
CA LEU A 5 -6.33 2.25 -13.21
C LEU A 5 -7.69 1.59 -13.42
N GLY A 6 -8.00 1.16 -14.65
CA GLY A 6 -9.29 0.49 -14.93
C GLY A 6 -9.48 -0.82 -14.16
N ALA A 7 -8.41 -1.58 -13.92
CA ALA A 7 -8.46 -2.78 -13.08
C ALA A 7 -8.76 -2.42 -11.61
N ALA A 8 -8.10 -1.40 -11.07
CA ALA A 8 -8.35 -0.92 -9.70
C ALA A 8 -9.77 -0.35 -9.54
N GLU A 9 -10.27 0.38 -10.54
CA GLU A 9 -11.65 0.89 -10.57
C GLU A 9 -12.67 -0.26 -10.59
N GLY A 10 -12.44 -1.29 -11.40
CA GLY A 10 -13.30 -2.47 -11.45
C GLY A 10 -13.37 -3.20 -10.11
N ASP A 11 -12.24 -3.35 -9.43
CA ASP A 11 -12.21 -3.97 -8.10
C ASP A 11 -12.85 -3.11 -7.02
N ALA A 12 -12.65 -1.79 -7.05
CA ALA A 12 -13.31 -0.87 -6.12
C ALA A 12 -14.85 -0.92 -6.27
N GLN A 13 -15.35 -1.12 -7.49
CA GLN A 13 -16.78 -1.30 -7.74
C GLN A 13 -17.29 -2.69 -7.31
N ALA A 14 -16.50 -3.74 -7.50
CA ALA A 14 -16.92 -5.13 -7.27
C ALA A 14 -16.75 -5.62 -5.83
N ALA A 15 -15.64 -5.27 -5.17
CA ALA A 15 -15.34 -5.69 -3.80
C ALA A 15 -16.18 -4.94 -2.75
N GLY A 16 -16.90 -3.89 -3.15
CA GLY A 16 -17.48 -2.92 -2.24
C GLY A 16 -16.41 -1.98 -1.66
N THR A 17 -16.83 -0.95 -0.93
CA THR A 17 -15.91 -0.10 -0.15
C THR A 17 -15.32 -0.93 0.99
N GLY A 18 -14.26 -1.68 0.70
CA GLY A 18 -13.42 -2.29 1.73
C GLY A 18 -13.02 -1.22 2.74
N GLU A 19 -13.01 -1.59 4.02
CA GLU A 19 -12.74 -0.62 5.07
C GLU A 19 -11.29 -0.12 4.97
N VAL A 20 -11.11 1.20 5.08
CA VAL A 20 -9.77 1.80 5.19
C VAL A 20 -9.10 1.23 6.45
N PRO A 21 -7.87 0.70 6.37
CA PRO A 21 -7.14 0.22 7.54
C PRO A 21 -7.05 1.29 8.63
N MET A 22 -7.18 0.91 9.91
CA MET A 22 -7.27 1.84 11.05
C MET A 22 -6.09 2.82 11.12
N HIS A 23 -4.88 2.32 10.88
CA HIS A 23 -3.66 3.11 10.84
C HIS A 23 -3.58 4.08 9.65
N LEU A 24 -4.45 3.95 8.63
CA LEU A 24 -4.54 4.89 7.52
C LEU A 24 -5.71 5.88 7.66
N ARG A 25 -6.56 5.73 8.68
CA ARG A 25 -7.70 6.62 8.90
C ARG A 25 -7.23 7.95 9.48
N ASP A 26 -7.95 9.03 9.17
CA ASP A 26 -7.64 10.36 9.69
C ASP A 26 -7.69 10.39 11.23
N ALA A 27 -6.62 10.89 11.84
CA ALA A 27 -6.46 11.01 13.28
C ALA A 27 -6.88 12.40 13.82
N HIS A 28 -7.18 13.37 12.94
CA HIS A 28 -7.27 14.78 13.33
C HIS A 28 -8.67 15.24 13.79
N TYR A 29 -9.70 14.39 13.70
CA TYR A 29 -11.06 14.76 14.08
C TYR A 29 -11.40 14.36 15.53
N ARG A 30 -12.39 15.03 16.10
CA ARG A 30 -12.80 14.82 17.50
C ARG A 30 -13.33 13.40 17.70
N GLY A 31 -12.61 12.60 18.48
CA GLY A 31 -12.97 11.20 18.76
C GLY A 31 -12.09 10.16 18.04
N ALA A 32 -11.22 10.59 17.12
CA ALA A 32 -10.32 9.70 16.38
C ALA A 32 -9.44 8.83 17.31
N ALA A 33 -8.86 9.42 18.36
CA ALA A 33 -8.07 8.69 19.36
C ALA A 33 -8.89 7.67 20.16
N GLN A 34 -10.18 7.92 20.41
CA GLN A 34 -11.05 6.93 21.09
C GLN A 34 -11.42 5.76 20.17
N LEU A 35 -11.40 6.00 18.86
CA LEU A 35 -11.68 4.99 17.85
C LEU A 35 -10.40 4.29 17.37
N GLY A 36 -9.21 4.66 17.86
CA GLY A 36 -7.93 4.09 17.42
C GLY A 36 -7.54 4.47 15.98
N HIS A 37 -8.07 5.60 15.46
CA HIS A 37 -7.74 6.07 14.11
C HIS A 37 -6.32 6.62 14.06
N GLY A 38 -5.55 6.21 13.04
CA GLY A 38 -4.16 6.59 12.87
C GLY A 38 -3.20 5.98 13.91
N GLU A 39 -3.72 5.19 14.87
CA GLU A 39 -2.86 4.41 15.76
C GLU A 39 -2.13 3.34 14.96
N GLY A 40 -0.81 3.27 15.15
CA GLY A 40 0.04 2.34 14.40
C GLY A 40 0.39 2.79 12.98
N TYR A 41 0.08 4.03 12.58
CA TYR A 41 0.61 4.61 11.35
C TYR A 41 2.12 4.81 11.49
N ASP A 42 2.89 4.13 10.64
CA ASP A 42 4.32 4.35 10.55
C ASP A 42 4.64 5.35 9.42
N PHE A 43 5.41 6.38 9.75
CA PHE A 43 5.68 7.50 8.86
C PHE A 43 6.94 7.22 8.02
N PRO A 44 6.83 7.02 6.70
CA PRO A 44 7.96 6.57 5.87
C PRO A 44 9.16 7.53 5.88
N HIS A 45 8.95 8.80 6.18
CA HIS A 45 10.01 9.82 6.18
C HIS A 45 10.89 9.80 7.44
N ASP A 46 10.46 9.11 8.50
CA ASP A 46 11.30 8.90 9.70
C ASP A 46 12.29 7.73 9.49
N HIS A 47 12.07 6.90 8.48
CA HIS A 47 12.95 5.78 8.13
C HIS A 47 14.07 6.21 7.18
N PRO A 48 15.31 5.73 7.39
CA PRO A 48 16.47 6.11 6.56
C PRO A 48 16.32 5.67 5.10
N GLU A 49 15.54 4.62 4.83
CA GLU A 49 15.21 4.15 3.48
C GLU A 49 14.07 4.93 2.81
N GLY A 50 13.38 5.81 3.54
CA GLY A 50 12.23 6.56 3.02
C GLY A 50 11.04 5.66 2.65
N TRP A 51 10.99 4.45 3.21
CA TRP A 51 9.98 3.44 2.94
C TRP A 51 9.65 2.69 4.22
N VAL A 52 8.42 2.19 4.31
CA VAL A 52 7.98 1.36 5.43
C VAL A 52 7.12 0.20 4.93
N GLU A 53 7.36 -0.95 5.54
CA GLU A 53 6.56 -2.14 5.35
C GLU A 53 5.24 -2.01 6.12
N GLN A 54 4.21 -1.52 5.44
CA GLN A 54 2.89 -1.32 6.03
C GLN A 54 1.80 -1.72 5.03
N ARG A 55 0.71 -2.32 5.53
CA ARG A 55 -0.44 -2.64 4.69
C ARG A 55 -1.17 -1.36 4.31
N HIS A 56 -1.20 -1.06 3.02
CA HIS A 56 -1.94 0.11 2.50
C HIS A 56 -3.27 -0.25 1.84
N ARG A 57 -3.44 -1.51 1.43
CA ARG A 57 -4.64 -2.00 0.78
C ARG A 57 -5.66 -2.53 1.80
N PRO A 58 -6.97 -2.39 1.53
CA PRO A 58 -8.00 -3.17 2.21
C PRO A 58 -7.78 -4.68 2.05
N ILE A 59 -8.33 -5.47 2.97
CA ILE A 59 -8.13 -6.92 3.00
C ILE A 59 -8.75 -7.63 1.79
N GLU A 60 -9.81 -7.06 1.24
CA GLU A 60 -10.59 -7.58 0.11
C GLU A 60 -9.79 -7.61 -1.19
N VAL A 61 -8.78 -6.75 -1.30
CA VAL A 61 -7.88 -6.65 -2.45
C VAL A 61 -6.42 -6.90 -2.04
N ASP A 62 -6.20 -7.57 -0.91
CA ASP A 62 -4.86 -7.93 -0.49
C ASP A 62 -4.20 -8.87 -1.51
N GLY A 63 -2.90 -8.69 -1.72
CA GLY A 63 -2.14 -9.38 -2.78
C GLY A 63 -2.41 -8.93 -4.22
N ARG A 64 -3.40 -8.06 -4.48
CA ARG A 64 -3.64 -7.57 -5.86
C ARG A 64 -2.55 -6.59 -6.29
N ARG A 65 -2.03 -6.82 -7.51
CA ARG A 65 -1.07 -5.95 -8.19
C ARG A 65 -1.67 -5.44 -9.49
N TYR A 66 -1.89 -4.13 -9.56
CA TYR A 66 -2.50 -3.48 -10.73
C TYR A 66 -1.48 -2.93 -11.71
N TYR A 67 -0.33 -2.45 -11.21
CA TYR A 67 0.71 -1.86 -12.04
C TYR A 67 1.84 -2.87 -12.27
N ASP A 68 2.08 -3.19 -13.54
CA ASP A 68 3.20 -3.98 -14.02
C ASP A 68 4.03 -3.12 -14.99
N PRO A 69 5.16 -2.54 -14.55
CA PRO A 69 5.97 -1.63 -15.36
C PRO A 69 6.62 -2.36 -16.54
N SER A 70 6.64 -1.69 -17.71
CA SER A 70 7.33 -2.25 -18.88
C SER A 70 8.85 -2.15 -18.75
N PRO A 71 9.63 -2.93 -19.51
CA PRO A 71 11.10 -2.85 -19.48
C PRO A 71 11.65 -1.61 -20.23
N HIS A 72 10.80 -0.72 -20.72
CA HIS A 72 11.18 0.36 -21.63
C HIS A 72 11.30 1.71 -20.92
N GLY A 73 12.34 2.47 -21.27
CA GLY A 73 12.53 3.84 -20.79
C GLY A 73 12.61 3.92 -19.27
N PHE A 74 11.92 4.91 -18.71
CA PHE A 74 11.91 5.19 -17.27
C PHE A 74 11.20 4.09 -16.44
N GLU A 75 10.27 3.34 -17.05
CA GLU A 75 9.56 2.27 -16.33
C GLU A 75 10.50 1.15 -15.88
N ARG A 76 11.66 0.97 -16.52
CA ARG A 76 12.69 0.03 -16.07
C ARG A 76 13.22 0.38 -14.67
N GLU A 77 13.51 1.65 -14.42
CA GLU A 77 14.00 2.13 -13.12
C GLU A 77 12.90 2.00 -12.05
N VAL A 78 11.66 2.29 -12.43
CA VAL A 78 10.49 2.06 -11.56
C VAL A 78 10.36 0.58 -11.21
N ALA A 79 10.52 -0.33 -12.18
CA ALA A 79 10.48 -1.77 -11.95
C ALA A 79 11.58 -2.24 -10.99
N GLU A 80 12.81 -1.73 -11.14
CA GLU A 80 13.93 -2.04 -10.26
C GLU A 80 13.67 -1.57 -8.82
N ARG A 81 13.17 -0.34 -8.65
CA ARG A 81 12.81 0.21 -7.33
C ARG A 81 11.65 -0.55 -6.70
N MET A 82 10.61 -0.90 -7.47
CA MET A 82 9.51 -1.72 -6.97
C MET A 82 10.01 -3.08 -6.47
N ARG A 83 10.91 -3.74 -7.21
CA ARG A 83 11.50 -5.02 -6.79
C ARG A 83 12.35 -4.91 -5.53
N SER A 84 13.15 -3.84 -5.38
CA SER A 84 13.96 -3.66 -4.17
C SER A 84 13.11 -3.55 -2.91
N THR A 85 11.95 -2.91 -3.04
CA THR A 85 10.99 -2.68 -1.97
C THR A 85 10.11 -3.90 -1.66
N HIS A 86 9.68 -4.66 -2.67
CA HIS A 86 8.90 -5.90 -2.43
C HIS A 86 9.77 -7.03 -1.88
N ARG A 87 11.07 -7.04 -2.18
CA ARG A 87 12.00 -8.04 -1.62
C ARG A 87 12.22 -7.86 -0.11
N SER A 88 12.05 -6.65 0.43
CA SER A 88 11.99 -6.45 1.89
C SER A 88 10.69 -7.01 2.49
N GLU A 89 9.58 -7.02 1.74
CA GLU A 89 8.30 -7.60 2.19
C GLU A 89 8.38 -9.13 2.38
N GLU A 90 9.05 -9.87 1.47
CA GLU A 90 9.18 -11.33 1.59
C GLU A 90 10.09 -11.81 2.74
N VAL A 91 11.02 -10.95 3.21
CA VAL A 91 12.02 -11.34 4.23
C VAL A 91 11.51 -11.13 5.65
N SER A 92 10.51 -10.26 5.85
CA SER A 92 9.93 -9.97 7.17
C SER A 92 8.87 -10.99 7.61
N ASP A 93 8.18 -11.65 6.68
CA ASP A 93 7.14 -12.66 6.97
C ASP A 93 7.72 -13.99 7.53
N ASP A 94 9.02 -14.26 7.36
CA ASP A 94 9.71 -15.48 7.85
C ASP A 94 10.09 -15.42 9.35
N ARG A 95 9.70 -14.35 10.07
CA ARG A 95 10.01 -14.16 11.50
C ARG A 95 8.80 -14.31 12.44
N ARG A 96 7.70 -14.93 11.99
CA ARG A 96 6.53 -15.23 12.83
C ARG A 96 6.43 -16.70 13.22
#